data_AF-A0A7G8BKS7-F1
#
_entry.id   AF-A0A7G8BKS7-F1
#
_cell.length_a   1.000
_cell.length_b   1.000
_cell.length_c   1.000
_cell.angle_alpha   90.00
_cell.angle_beta   90.00
_cell.angle_gamma   90.00
#
_symmetry.space_group_name_H-M   'P 1'
#
loop_
_entity.id
_entity.type
_entity.pdbx_description
1 polymer ?
#
loop_
_entity_poly.entity_id
_entity_poly.type
_entity_poly.pdbx_seq_one_letter_code
_entity_poly.pdbx_strand_id
1 'polypeptide(L)'
;MQKPVKVQDKYYLKSLHEEIDLYDRKLAHMAKYELFASEAERETAIGKMTAKRATLARTAQKLVEDGVEFHPSDLPRSFRPQTESTEHANIA
;
A
#
# COMPACT_ATOMS: atom_id res chain seq x y z
N MET A 1 11.20 11.74 27.53
CA MET A 1 10.55 10.45 27.19
C MET A 1 11.17 9.96 25.88
N GLN A 2 12.03 8.93 25.92
CA GLN A 2 12.53 8.29 24.70
C GLN A 2 11.36 7.56 24.04
N LYS A 3 11.02 7.92 22.79
CA LYS A 3 10.12 7.08 21.98
C LYS A 3 10.81 5.73 21.80
N PRO A 4 10.13 4.59 22.06
CA PRO A 4 10.73 3.30 21.83
C PRO A 4 11.18 3.24 20.36
N VAL A 5 12.47 2.92 20.15
CA VAL A 5 13.00 2.67 18.81
C VAL A 5 12.20 1.48 18.28
N LYS A 6 11.32 1.74 17.30
CA LYS A 6 10.62 0.64 16.62
C LYS A 6 11.70 -0.24 16.03
N VAL A 7 11.81 -1.47 16.54
CA VAL A 7 12.67 -2.48 15.95
C VAL A 7 12.20 -2.64 14.51
N GLN A 8 13.07 -2.32 13.57
CA GLN A 8 12.77 -2.37 12.14
C GLN A 8 12.95 -3.81 11.64
N ASP A 9 12.11 -4.70 12.13
CA ASP A 9 12.12 -6.11 11.83
C ASP A 9 11.03 -6.50 10.81
N LYS A 10 10.93 -7.80 10.51
CA LYS A 10 9.92 -8.35 9.60
C LYS A 10 8.47 -8.03 9.99
N TYR A 11 8.18 -7.86 11.28
CA TYR A 11 6.84 -7.52 11.75
C TYR A 11 6.53 -6.05 11.51
N TYR A 12 7.54 -5.19 11.65
CA TYR A 12 7.43 -3.79 11.25
C TYR A 12 7.23 -3.65 9.74
N LEU A 13 7.99 -4.38 8.92
CA LEU A 13 7.81 -4.42 7.47
C LEU A 13 6.40 -4.92 7.08
N LYS A 14 5.92 -5.97 7.74
CA LYS A 14 4.53 -6.45 7.56
C LYS A 14 3.51 -5.36 7.88
N SER A 15 3.68 -4.63 8.98
CA SER A 15 2.79 -3.53 9.37
C SER A 15 2.78 -2.42 8.32
N LEU A 16 3.94 -2.09 7.73
CA LEU A 16 4.02 -1.12 6.64
C LEU A 16 3.26 -1.59 5.40
N HIS A 17 3.39 -2.87 5.04
CA HIS A 17 2.63 -3.44 3.92
C HIS A 17 1.11 -3.40 4.16
N GLU A 18 0.65 -3.76 5.35
CA GLU A 18 -0.77 -3.67 5.73
C GLU A 18 -1.29 -2.23 5.66
N GLU A 19 -0.48 -1.26 6.11
CA GLU A 19 -0.85 0.15 6.03
C GLU A 19 -0.90 0.65 4.57
N ILE A 20 0.02 0.20 3.71
CA ILE A 20 0.00 0.51 2.28
C ILE A 20 -1.28 -0.05 1.63
N ASP A 21 -1.65 -1.31 1.87
CA ASP A 21 -2.89 -1.91 1.35
C ASP A 21 -4.14 -1.15 1.84
N LEU A 22 -4.12 -0.66 3.08
CA LEU A 22 -5.19 0.19 3.59
C LEU A 22 -5.31 1.50 2.80
N TYR A 23 -4.20 2.18 2.52
CA TYR A 23 -4.22 3.39 1.69
C TYR A 23 -4.63 3.10 0.24
N ASP A 24 -4.21 1.97 -0.33
CA ASP A 24 -4.65 1.54 -1.66
C ASP A 24 -6.17 1.39 -1.73
N ARG A 25 -6.76 0.67 -0.77
CA ARG A 25 -8.22 0.49 -0.68
C ARG A 25 -8.94 1.81 -0.47
N LYS A 26 -8.40 2.70 0.36
CA LYS A 26 -8.96 4.03 0.59
C LYS A 26 -8.91 4.89 -0.68
N LEU A 27 -7.79 4.91 -1.40
CA LEU A 27 -7.66 5.63 -2.67
C LEU A 27 -8.63 5.09 -3.71
N ALA A 28 -8.77 3.76 -3.82
CA ALA A 28 -9.73 3.14 -4.71
C ALA A 28 -11.18 3.48 -4.35
N HIS A 29 -11.51 3.54 -3.05
CA HIS A 29 -12.83 3.96 -2.57
C HIS A 29 -13.10 5.44 -2.89
N MET A 30 -12.18 6.32 -2.54
CA MET A 30 -12.25 7.77 -2.83
C MET A 30 -12.45 8.03 -4.32
N ALA A 31 -11.76 7.27 -5.18
CA ALA A 31 -11.87 7.43 -6.63
C ALA A 31 -13.23 6.98 -7.19
N LYS A 32 -13.92 6.03 -6.55
CA LYS A 32 -15.14 5.41 -7.09
C LYS A 32 -16.44 5.87 -6.42
N TYR A 33 -16.42 6.15 -5.13
CA TYR A 33 -17.64 6.27 -4.33
C TYR A 33 -17.75 7.58 -3.56
N GLU A 34 -16.65 8.28 -3.33
CA GLU A 34 -16.66 9.45 -2.46
C GLU A 34 -17.05 10.70 -3.25
N LEU A 35 -17.98 11.46 -2.66
CA LEU A 35 -18.43 12.73 -3.20
C LEU A 35 -17.66 13.85 -2.50
N PHE A 36 -17.08 14.75 -3.29
CA PHE A 36 -16.36 15.92 -2.82
C PHE A 36 -17.15 17.17 -3.19
N ALA A 37 -17.06 18.24 -2.38
CA ALA A 37 -17.79 19.47 -2.69
C ALA A 37 -17.20 20.20 -3.89
N SER A 38 -15.93 19.94 -4.22
CA SER A 38 -15.26 20.42 -5.42
C SER A 38 -14.18 19.46 -5.91
N GLU A 39 -13.74 19.64 -7.16
CA GLU A 39 -12.61 18.91 -7.72
C GLU A 39 -11.30 19.23 -6.96
N ALA A 40 -11.10 20.48 -6.54
CA ALA A 40 -9.93 20.88 -5.76
C ALA A 40 -9.86 20.16 -4.39
N GLU A 41 -11.00 19.94 -3.74
CA GLU A 41 -11.08 19.14 -2.51
C GLU A 41 -10.75 17.67 -2.77
N ARG A 42 -11.27 17.10 -3.86
CA ARG A 42 -10.95 15.74 -4.30
C ARG A 42 -9.46 15.58 -4.52
N GLU A 43 -8.84 16.48 -5.28
CA GLU A 43 -7.39 16.46 -5.55
C GLU A 43 -6.57 16.59 -4.26
N THR A 44 -6.97 17.48 -3.35
CA THR A 44 -6.29 17.65 -2.06
C THR A 44 -6.38 16.39 -1.21
N ALA A 45 -7.56 15.77 -1.12
CA ALA A 45 -7.79 14.56 -0.36
C ALA A 45 -7.00 13.38 -0.92
N ILE A 46 -7.09 13.15 -2.23
CA ILE A 46 -6.34 12.10 -2.94
C ILE A 46 -4.83 12.34 -2.80
N GLY A 47 -4.36 13.57 -3.04
CA GLY A 47 -2.95 13.94 -2.95
C GLY A 47 -2.36 13.67 -1.56
N LYS A 48 -3.10 14.00 -0.49
CA LYS A 48 -2.70 13.69 0.89
C LYS A 48 -2.56 12.20 1.14
N MET A 49 -3.49 11.38 0.64
CA MET A 49 -3.44 9.93 0.82
C MET A 49 -2.32 9.29 0.01
N THR A 50 -2.13 9.73 -1.24
CA THR A 50 -1.03 9.32 -2.10
C THR A 50 0.33 9.64 -1.49
N ALA A 51 0.50 10.83 -0.92
CA ALA A 51 1.75 11.24 -0.28
C ALA A 51 2.09 10.38 0.96
N LYS A 52 1.08 10.02 1.76
CA LYS A 52 1.25 9.11 2.91
C LYS A 52 1.65 7.72 2.45
N ARG A 53 0.91 7.16 1.49
CA ARG A 53 1.22 5.87 0.87
C ARG A 53 2.65 5.83 0.32
N ALA A 54 3.08 6.86 -0.40
CA ALA A 54 4.42 6.95 -0.97
C ALA A 54 5.53 6.95 0.10
N THR A 55 5.29 7.61 1.23
CA THR A 55 6.23 7.63 2.36
C THR A 55 6.37 6.25 3.00
N LEU A 56 5.26 5.52 3.17
CA LEU A 56 5.27 4.14 3.66
C LEU A 56 5.99 3.22 2.69
N ALA A 57 5.69 3.32 1.39
CA ALA A 57 6.31 2.52 0.34
C ALA A 57 7.84 2.70 0.30
N ARG A 58 8.32 3.94 0.37
CA ARG A 58 9.77 4.23 0.47
C ARG A 58 10.41 3.60 1.71
N THR A 59 9.71 3.62 2.84
CA THR A 59 10.21 3.01 4.09
C THR A 59 10.26 1.48 3.96
N ALA A 60 9.20 0.87 3.43
CA ALA A 60 9.15 -0.58 3.20
C ALA A 60 10.24 -1.03 2.23
N GLN A 61 10.43 -0.31 1.12
CA GLN A 61 11.48 -0.56 0.15
C GLN A 61 12.86 -0.54 0.81
N LYS A 62 13.14 0.48 1.63
CA LYS A 62 14.41 0.56 2.34
C LYS A 62 14.66 -0.65 3.25
N LEU A 63 13.64 -1.13 3.97
CA LEU A 63 13.79 -2.32 4.81
C LEU A 63 14.10 -3.58 4.00
N VAL A 64 13.49 -3.71 2.82
CA VAL A 64 13.80 -4.81 1.90
C VAL A 64 15.25 -4.71 1.39
N GLU A 65 15.70 -3.51 1.03
CA GLU A 65 17.09 -3.24 0.63
C GLU A 65 18.08 -3.52 1.77
N ASP A 66 17.70 -3.23 3.02
CA ASP A 66 18.46 -3.53 4.23
C ASP A 66 18.43 -5.04 4.61
N GLY A 67 17.77 -5.88 3.80
CA GLY A 67 17.74 -7.33 3.95
C GLY A 67 16.68 -7.86 4.91
N VAL A 68 15.69 -7.05 5.29
CA VAL A 68 14.57 -7.51 6.13
C VAL A 68 13.68 -8.46 5.31
N GLU A 69 13.64 -9.72 5.74
CA GLU A 69 12.82 -10.75 5.11
C GLU A 69 11.32 -10.48 5.28
N PHE A 70 10.54 -10.81 4.25
CA PHE A 70 9.08 -10.77 4.28
C PHE A 70 8.49 -11.94 3.48
N HIS A 71 7.26 -12.33 3.79
CA HIS A 71 6.56 -13.32 2.98
C HIS A 71 5.82 -12.65 1.81
N PRO A 72 5.83 -13.24 0.60
CA PRO A 72 5.09 -12.71 -0.55
C PRO A 72 3.58 -12.50 -0.28
N SER A 73 2.99 -13.31 0.61
CA SER A 73 1.60 -13.17 1.04
C SER A 73 1.32 -11.89 1.83
N ASP A 74 2.35 -11.29 2.44
CA ASP A 74 2.26 -10.04 3.19
C ASP A 74 2.34 -8.82 2.27
N LEU A 75 2.67 -8.98 0.98
CA LEU A 75 2.73 -7.84 0.05
C LEU A 75 1.36 -7.19 -0.13
N PRO A 76 1.28 -5.85 -0.20
CA PRO A 76 0.07 -5.14 -0.60
C PRO A 76 -0.41 -5.63 -1.96
N ARG A 77 -1.73 -5.63 -2.21
CA ARG A 77 -2.28 -6.08 -3.50
C ARG A 77 -1.68 -5.35 -4.70
N SER A 78 -1.41 -4.05 -4.54
CA SER A 78 -0.79 -3.21 -5.57
C SER A 78 0.66 -3.57 -5.90
N PHE A 79 1.34 -4.32 -5.03
CA PHE A 79 2.74 -4.74 -5.19
C PHE A 79 2.88 -6.22 -5.54
N ARG A 80 1.77 -6.99 -5.55
CA ARG A 80 1.81 -8.38 -5.98
C ARG A 80 1.97 -8.41 -7.50
N PRO A 81 2.87 -9.24 -8.05
CA PRO A 81 2.91 -9.48 -9.49
C PRO A 81 1.53 -9.99 -9.89
N GLN A 82 0.98 -9.40 -10.95
CA GLN A 82 -0.28 -9.81 -11.54
C GLN A 82 -0.02 -11.16 -12.20
N THR A 83 -0.06 -12.23 -11.40
CA THR A 83 -0.09 -13.59 -11.91
C THR A 83 -1.36 -13.67 -12.74
N GLU A 84 -1.12 -13.72 -14.04
CA GLU A 84 -2.14 -13.62 -15.06
C GLU A 84 -3.31 -14.54 -14.72
N SER A 85 -4.51 -13.97 -14.70
CA SER A 85 -5.74 -14.75 -14.67
C SER A 85 -5.94 -15.41 -16.04
N THR A 86 -5.04 -16.31 -16.42
CA THR A 86 -5.07 -17.06 -17.68
C THR A 86 -5.70 -18.44 -17.42
N GLU A 87 -6.96 -18.48 -16.97
CA GLU A 87 -7.67 -19.76 -16.80
C GLU A 87 -9.13 -19.76 -17.28
N HIS A 88 -9.57 -18.73 -18.02
CA HIS A 88 -10.90 -18.74 -18.64
C HIS A 88 -10.87 -18.29 -20.11
N ALA A 89 -10.20 -19.06 -20.97
CA ALA A 89 -10.34 -18.91 -22.42
C ALA A 89 -10.30 -20.24 -23.20
N ASN A 90 -10.63 -21.37 -22.57
CA ASN A 90 -10.95 -22.61 -23.27
C ASN A 90 -12.32 -23.10 -22.79
N ILE A 91 -13.38 -22.46 -23.29
CA ILE A 91 -14.66 -23.14 -23.48
C ILE A 91 -14.76 -23.36 -24.99
N ALA A 92 -14.78 -24.65 -25.33
CA ALA A 92 -14.86 -25.20 -26.67
C ALA A 92 -16.10 -24.75 -27.45
#